data_AF-A0A941M0Y3-F1
#
_entry.id   AF-A0A941M0Y3-F1
#
_cell.length_a   1.000
_cell.length_b   1.000
_cell.length_c   1.000
_cell.angle_alpha   90.00
_cell.angle_beta   90.00
_cell.angle_gamma   90.00
#
_symmetry.space_group_name_H-M   'P 1'
#
loop_
_entity.id
_entity.type
_entity.pdbx_description
1 polymer ?
#
loop_
_entity_poly.entity_id
_entity_poly.type
_entity_poly.pdbx_seq_one_letter_code
_entity_poly.pdbx_strand_id
1 'polypeptide(L)' 'MSTITIRLSEQVLNTIKMRAHNLHISRGEYIRNAIEEMNKTLCKKEKISRLARASQLVRQNSMIINSEFAEIEDDPEA' A
#
# COMPACT_ATOMS: atom_id res chain seq x y z
N MET A 1 18.40 18.67 6.27
CA MET A 1 17.58 18.65 5.04
C MET A 1 18.51 18.41 3.87
N SER A 2 18.24 17.42 3.03
CA SER A 2 19.04 17.11 1.84
C SER A 2 18.35 17.68 0.60
N THR A 3 19.12 18.29 -0.30
CA THR A 3 18.60 18.83 -1.56
C THR A 3 18.74 17.80 -2.66
N ILE A 4 17.68 17.62 -3.44
CA ILE A 4 17.67 16.79 -4.64
C ILE A 4 17.34 17.65 -5.85
N THR A 5 17.97 17.35 -6.99
CA THR A 5 17.61 17.93 -8.29
C THR A 5 16.88 16.87 -9.10
N ILE A 6 15.68 17.19 -9.57
CA ILE A 6 14.85 16.28 -10.35
C ILE A 6 14.45 16.94 -11.67
N ARG A 7 14.47 16.19 -12.76
CA ARG A 7 13.91 16.62 -14.06
C ARG A 7 12.48 16.11 -14.17
N LEU A 8 11.57 17.01 -14.47
CA LEU A 8 10.14 16.73 -14.65
C LEU A 8 9.71 17.22 -16.03
N SER A 9 8.68 16.59 -16.59
CA SER A 9 8.08 17.07 -17.84
C SER A 9 7.42 18.44 -17.64
N GLU A 10 7.35 19.24 -18.71
CA GLU A 10 6.70 20.56 -18.69
C GLU A 10 5.24 20.49 -18.22
N GLN A 11 4.53 19.44 -18.63
CA GLN A 11 3.14 19.21 -18.20
C GLN A 11 3.04 19.04 -16.67
N VAL A 12 3.95 18.29 -16.06
CA VAL A 12 3.98 18.09 -14.61
C VAL A 12 4.34 19.40 -13.90
N LEU A 13 5.33 20.13 -14.41
CA LEU A 13 5.72 21.43 -13.86
C LEU A 13 4.57 22.44 -13.88
N ASN A 14 3.82 22.51 -14.97
CA ASN A 14 2.66 23.39 -15.08
C ASN A 14 1.53 22.98 -14.12
N THR A 15 1.31 21.68 -13.95
CA THR A 15 0.34 21.17 -12.96
C THR A 15 0.76 21.52 -11.54
N ILE A 16 2.04 21.37 -11.19
CA ILE A 16 2.58 21.75 -9.89
C ILE A 16 2.40 23.25 -9.65
N LYS A 17 2.74 24.10 -10.63
CA LYS A 17 2.56 25.56 -10.52
C LYS A 17 1.11 25.92 -10.24
N MET A 18 0.17 25.41 -11.05
CA MET A 18 -1.25 25.66 -10.91
C MET A 18 -1.79 25.20 -9.55
N ARG A 19 -1.47 23.97 -9.13
CA ARG A 19 -1.96 23.43 -7.86
C ARG A 19 -1.36 24.13 -6.65
N ALA A 20 -0.06 24.42 -6.67
CA ALA A 20 0.59 25.18 -5.61
C ALA A 20 -0.01 26.59 -5.48
N HIS A 21 -0.30 27.24 -6.62
CA HIS A 21 -0.98 28.54 -6.65
C HIS A 21 -2.39 28.46 -6.03
N ASN A 22 -3.20 27.49 -6.43
CA ASN A 22 -4.56 27.31 -5.92
C ASN A 22 -4.60 26.96 -4.42
N LEU A 23 -3.54 26.31 -3.92
CA LEU A 23 -3.39 25.96 -2.51
C LEU A 23 -2.70 27.06 -1.69
N HIS A 24 -2.29 28.16 -2.32
CA HIS A 24 -1.55 29.26 -1.70
C HIS A 24 -0.25 28.83 -0.99
N ILE A 25 0.44 27.82 -1.53
CA ILE A 25 1.72 27.31 -0.98
C ILE A 25 2.86 27.40 -1.99
N SER A 26 4.09 27.25 -1.52
CA SER A 26 5.25 27.24 -2.41
C SER A 26 5.29 25.96 -3.26
N ARG A 27 5.92 26.02 -4.44
CA ARG A 27 6.13 24.82 -5.29
C ARG A 27 6.88 23.72 -4.57
N GLY A 28 7.92 24.07 -3.81
CA GLY A 28 8.72 23.12 -3.06
C GLY A 28 7.94 22.44 -1.94
N GLU A 29 7.06 23.19 -1.28
CA GLU A 29 6.15 22.65 -0.26
C GLU A 29 5.08 21.76 -0.87
N TYR A 30 4.49 22.16 -2.01
CA TYR A 30 3.57 21.30 -2.74
C TYR A 30 4.22 19.96 -3.11
N ILE A 31 5.44 19.98 -3.65
CA ILE A 31 6.19 18.77 -4.01
C ILE A 31 6.48 17.92 -2.77
N ARG A 32 6.90 18.53 -1.65
CA ARG A 32 7.15 17.81 -0.40
C ARG A 32 5.90 17.11 0.10
N ASN A 33 4.78 17.83 0.19
CA ASN A 33 3.51 17.28 0.65
C ASN A 33 3.02 16.16 -0.28
N ALA A 34 3.16 16.33 -1.58
CA ALA A 34 2.80 15.29 -2.56
C ALA A 34 3.62 14.00 -2.38
N ILE A 35 4.93 14.11 -2.14
CA ILE A 35 5.80 12.95 -1.89
C ILE A 35 5.45 12.29 -0.56
N GLU A 36 5.23 13.06 0.50
CA GLU A 36 4.84 12.52 1.81
C GLU A 36 3.51 11.76 1.75
N GLU A 37 2.50 12.31 1.08
CA GLU A 37 1.21 11.64 0.90
C GLU A 37 1.33 10.40 -0.01
N MET A 38 2.18 10.45 -1.04
CA MET A 38 2.47 9.29 -1.87
C MET A 38 3.10 8.16 -1.03
N ASN A 39 4.10 8.48 -0.21
CA ASN A 39 4.77 7.51 0.65
C ASN A 39 3.80 6.88 1.65
N LYS A 40 2.97 7.68 2.33
CA LYS A 40 1.92 7.17 3.24
C LYS A 40 0.97 6.22 2.50
N THR A 41 0.57 6.57 1.30
CA THR A 41 -0.32 5.75 0.47
C THR A 41 0.34 4.44 0.05
N LEU A 42 1.60 4.47 -0.37
CA LEU A 42 2.35 3.26 -0.73
C LEU A 42 2.56 2.34 0.46
N CYS A 43 2.98 2.87 1.62
CA CYS A 43 3.12 2.07 2.85
C CYS A 43 1.80 1.39 3.26
N LYS A 44 0.67 2.10 3.15
CA LYS A 44 -0.66 1.50 3.41
C LYS A 44 -0.96 0.37 2.44
N LYS A 45 -0.71 0.56 1.14
CA LYS A 45 -0.92 -0.48 0.11
C LYS A 45 -0.04 -1.70 0.34
N GLU A 46 1.24 -1.51 0.66
CA GLU A 46 2.16 -2.61 0.98
C GLU A 46 1.72 -3.38 2.21
N LYS A 47 1.28 -2.67 3.26
CA LYS A 47 0.74 -3.30 4.48
C LYS A 47 -0.49 -4.16 4.18
N ILE A 48 -1.44 -3.65 3.39
CA ILE A 48 -2.63 -4.39 2.98
C ILE A 48 -2.24 -5.63 2.16
N SER A 49 -1.34 -5.47 1.19
CA SER A 49 -0.84 -6.57 0.35
C SER A 49 -0.18 -7.67 1.20
N ARG A 50 0.64 -7.28 2.18
CA ARG A 50 1.29 -8.22 3.10
C ARG A 50 0.27 -8.98 3.97
N LEU A 51 -0.74 -8.28 4.49
CA LEU A 51 -1.81 -8.90 5.28
C LEU A 51 -2.64 -9.88 4.44
N ALA A 52 -2.98 -9.50 3.21
CA ALA A 52 -3.72 -10.37 2.29
C ALA A 52 -2.93 -11.65 1.99
N ARG A 53 -1.62 -11.53 1.72
CA ARG A 53 -0.75 -12.69 1.50
C ARG A 53 -0.67 -13.60 2.74
N ALA A 54 -0.51 -13.02 3.93
CA ALA A 54 -0.49 -13.80 5.16
C ALA A 54 -1.83 -14.50 5.42
N SER A 55 -2.95 -13.81 5.21
CA SER A 55 -4.30 -14.38 5.36
C SER A 55 -4.53 -15.55 4.41
N GLN A 56 -4.06 -15.45 3.16
CA GLN A 56 -4.17 -16.53 2.18
C GLN A 56 -3.39 -17.78 2.60
N LEU A 57 -2.17 -17.60 3.11
CA LEU A 57 -1.35 -18.71 3.63
C LEU A 57 -2.02 -19.38 4.83
N VAL A 58 -2.53 -18.58 5.78
CA VAL A 58 -3.24 -19.11 6.94
C VAL A 58 -4.49 -19.87 6.51
N ARG A 59 -5.28 -19.33 5.57
CA ARG A 59 -6.48 -20.01 5.04
C ARG A 59 -6.14 -21.36 4.41
N GLN A 60 -5.07 -21.44 3.63
CA GLN A 60 -4.62 -22.70 3.02
C GLN A 60 -4.28 -23.74 4.09
N ASN A 61 -3.47 -23.35 5.07
CA ASN A 61 -3.09 -24.24 6.17
C ASN A 61 -4.30 -24.65 7.03
N SER A 62 -5.19 -23.72 7.34
CA SER A 62 -6.43 -24.01 8.07
C SER A 62 -7.34 -24.95 7.28
N MET A 63 -7.42 -24.84 5.95
CA MET A 63 -8.21 -25.77 5.14
C MET A 63 -7.63 -27.19 5.18
N ILE A 64 -6.31 -27.34 5.11
CA ILE A 64 -5.63 -28.63 5.21
C ILE A 64 -5.89 -29.27 6.58
N ILE A 65 -5.68 -28.50 7.65
CA ILE A 65 -5.95 -28.97 9.01
C ILE A 65 -7.43 -29.35 9.15
N ASN A 66 -8.35 -28.49 8.72
CA ASN A 66 -9.78 -28.79 8.83
C ASN A 66 -10.18 -30.04 8.05
N SER A 67 -9.54 -30.36 6.92
CA SER A 67 -9.77 -31.65 6.24
C SER A 67 -9.23 -32.84 7.03
N GLU A 68 -8.04 -32.73 7.63
CA GLU A 68 -7.48 -33.79 8.48
C GLU A 68 -8.35 -34.06 9.72
N PHE A 69 -8.95 -33.02 10.30
CA PHE A 69 -9.89 -33.18 11.41
C PHE A 69 -11.25 -33.72 10.96
N ALA A 70 -11.74 -33.36 9.78
CA ALA A 70 -13.00 -33.89 9.26
C ALA A 70 -12.93 -35.42 9.06
N GLU A 71 -11.78 -35.96 8.69
CA GLU A 71 -11.57 -37.42 8.60
C GLU A 71 -11.68 -38.14 9.95
N ILE A 72 -11.42 -37.45 11.06
CA ILE A 72 -11.55 -37.99 12.43
C ILE A 72 -12.98 -37.83 12.95
N GLU A 73 -13.65 -36.73 12.59
CA GLU A 73 -15.01 -36.41 13.06
C GLU A 73 -16.10 -37.24 12.36
N ASP A 74 -15.83 -37.72 11.14
CA ASP A 74 -16.69 -38.62 10.36
C ASP A 74 -16.37 -40.13 10.55
N ASP A 75 -15.53 -40.48 11.53
CA ASP A 75 -15.26 -41.89 11.88
C ASP A 75 -16.40 -42.47 12.74
N PRO A 76 -17.23 -43.39 12.22
CA PRO A 76 -18.32 -43.99 12.99
C PRO A 76 -17.83 -45.03 14.02
N GLU A 77 -16.54 -45.34 14.09
CA GLU A 77 -15.94 -46.26 15.07
C GLU A 77 -15.00 -45.59 16.10
N ALA A 78 -14.84 -44.26 16.10
CA ALA A 78 -14.07 -43.52 17.11
C ALA A 78 -14.79 -43.34 18.46
#